data_AF-N1W9F1-F1
#
_entry.id   AF-N1W9F1-F1
#
_cell.length_a   1.000
_cell.length_b   1.000
_cell.length_c   1.000
_cell.angle_alpha   90.00
_cell.angle_beta   90.00
_cell.angle_gamma   90.00
#
_symmetry.space_group_name_H-M   'P 1'
#
loop_
_entity.id
_entity.type
_entity.pdbx_description
1 polymer ?
#
loop_
_entity_poly.entity_id
_entity_poly.type
_entity_poly.pdbx_seq_one_letter_code
_entity_poly.pdbx_strand_id
1 'polypeptide(L)'
;MKSGKGVRSACLETEKFSMKAEYILPNEKIPGTFEIIVLKVSSSFKKQHIPEIAFQKFVMEECGFPVSGCTLLFVNSKFHFQDEIRVDSLFVRKDVTNEVALKEKETKEAAYSLYDLLSRKNPPPRFASNLCSHPRNCSYPEICLAPKIPGDIFTLREGKEESVRFYEQGIFNLKDIQETESLTPRQKIQVQAMRTGTPYTNQKAFTEFFEKLRYPIHFLDFESINPPIPVYPNTNPFQHVPFLFSLHVIREDLSQEPESFHYIDDGIIDPRKGILEKLQEWILPGGTILCFNDKFEKRCLEESASAFPEYKDWLKSIGDDFMDLAKPFWEYDYYHPDQKGSTSLKTILPVVTGRNYKSLEIQSGQMANSEFLRAKTEPMAKSEKSEIEKNLIEYCKLDTYAMVLILREIKEWIETN
;
A
#
# COMPACT_ATOMS: atom_id res chain seq x y z
N MET A 1 3.82 -5.41 -37.72
CA MET A 1 2.90 -6.52 -38.05
C MET A 1 2.99 -6.96 -39.51
N LYS A 2 2.80 -6.08 -40.52
CA LYS A 2 2.99 -6.46 -41.94
C LYS A 2 4.41 -6.97 -42.29
N SER A 3 5.40 -6.63 -41.48
CA SER A 3 6.79 -7.12 -41.60
C SER A 3 6.98 -8.57 -41.12
N GLY A 4 5.95 -9.22 -40.57
CA GLY A 4 6.07 -10.57 -39.97
C GLY A 4 6.90 -10.63 -38.69
N LYS A 5 7.31 -9.49 -38.13
CA LYS A 5 8.07 -9.40 -36.87
C LYS A 5 7.15 -9.09 -35.69
N GLY A 6 7.55 -9.58 -34.51
CA GLY A 6 6.95 -9.19 -33.25
C GLY A 6 7.08 -7.69 -32.98
N VAL A 7 6.08 -7.12 -32.30
CA VAL A 7 6.01 -5.70 -31.97
C VAL A 7 5.84 -5.56 -30.46
N ARG A 8 6.66 -4.71 -29.83
CA ARG A 8 6.50 -4.30 -28.44
C ARG A 8 5.76 -2.96 -28.39
N SER A 9 4.84 -2.80 -27.44
CA SER A 9 4.05 -1.59 -27.23
C SER A 9 3.32 -1.15 -28.50
N ALA A 10 2.62 -2.09 -29.13
CA ALA A 10 1.85 -1.80 -30.34
C ALA A 10 0.63 -0.94 -29.99
N CYS A 11 0.42 0.13 -30.76
CA CYS A 11 -0.80 0.91 -30.74
C CYS A 11 -1.57 0.64 -32.03
N LEU A 12 -2.86 0.35 -31.90
CA LEU A 12 -3.79 0.22 -33.02
C LEU A 12 -5.03 1.05 -32.74
N GLU A 13 -5.62 1.54 -33.81
CA GLU A 13 -6.75 2.43 -33.76
C GLU A 13 -7.74 2.05 -34.86
N THR A 14 -8.99 1.89 -34.49
CA THR A 14 -10.13 1.88 -35.40
C THR A 14 -10.77 3.27 -35.40
N GLU A 15 -11.84 3.47 -36.16
CA GLU A 15 -12.60 4.72 -36.12
C GLU A 15 -13.10 5.10 -34.70
N LYS A 16 -13.30 4.11 -33.81
CA LYS A 16 -13.94 4.32 -32.50
C LYS A 16 -13.07 3.96 -31.31
N PHE A 17 -12.06 3.13 -31.49
CA PHE A 17 -11.29 2.57 -30.39
C PHE A 17 -9.80 2.66 -30.65
N SER A 18 -9.08 3.14 -29.65
CA SER A 18 -7.63 3.01 -29.56
C SER A 18 -7.28 1.93 -28.55
N MET A 19 -6.27 1.11 -28.86
CA MET A 19 -5.69 0.19 -27.90
C MET A 19 -4.17 0.31 -27.84
N LYS A 20 -3.61 -0.17 -26.73
CA LYS A 20 -2.18 -0.45 -26.58
C LYS A 20 -2.03 -1.88 -26.08
N ALA A 21 -1.19 -2.66 -26.74
CA ALA A 21 -0.81 -4.01 -26.33
C ALA A 21 0.70 -4.08 -26.05
N GLU A 22 1.10 -4.75 -24.97
CA GLU A 22 2.51 -4.82 -24.56
C GLU A 22 3.36 -5.58 -25.57
N TYR A 23 2.89 -6.73 -26.05
CA TYR A 23 3.57 -7.52 -27.06
C TYR A 23 2.56 -8.16 -28.02
N ILE A 24 2.85 -8.07 -29.31
CA ILE A 24 2.15 -8.79 -30.37
C ILE A 24 3.18 -9.60 -31.14
N LEU A 25 3.06 -10.92 -31.14
CA LEU A 25 3.98 -11.82 -31.81
C LEU A 25 3.31 -12.49 -33.01
N PRO A 26 4.00 -12.72 -34.14
CA PRO A 26 3.49 -13.60 -35.18
C PRO A 26 3.33 -15.03 -34.63
N ASN A 27 2.23 -15.70 -34.95
CA ASN A 27 2.06 -17.10 -34.56
C ASN A 27 2.81 -18.01 -35.53
N GLU A 28 3.85 -18.69 -35.05
CA GLU A 28 4.66 -19.60 -35.87
C GLU A 28 3.88 -20.83 -36.36
N LYS A 29 2.84 -21.24 -35.62
CA LYS A 29 2.03 -22.43 -35.95
C LYS A 29 0.89 -22.11 -36.93
N ILE A 30 0.43 -20.86 -36.98
CA ILE A 30 -0.71 -20.45 -37.81
C ILE A 30 -0.28 -19.20 -38.61
N PRO A 31 0.27 -19.38 -39.83
CA PRO A 31 0.78 -18.29 -40.64
C PRO A 31 -0.24 -17.17 -40.87
N GLY A 32 0.22 -15.92 -40.81
CA GLY A 32 -0.62 -14.73 -41.03
C GLY A 32 -1.48 -14.32 -39.83
N THR A 33 -1.37 -15.01 -38.71
CA THR A 33 -2.07 -14.68 -37.46
C THR A 33 -1.11 -14.27 -36.36
N PHE A 34 -1.64 -13.67 -35.30
CA PHE A 34 -0.86 -13.09 -34.21
C PHE A 34 -1.26 -13.64 -32.83
N GLU A 35 -0.32 -13.62 -31.89
CA GLU A 35 -0.54 -13.84 -30.47
C GLU A 35 -0.41 -12.51 -29.73
N ILE A 36 -1.40 -12.20 -28.88
CA ILE A 36 -1.32 -11.08 -27.93
C ILE A 36 -0.72 -11.60 -26.64
N ILE A 37 0.34 -10.94 -26.14
CA ILE A 37 0.91 -11.24 -24.83
C ILE A 37 0.81 -10.00 -23.94
N VAL A 38 0.02 -10.11 -22.87
CA VAL A 38 -0.14 -9.05 -21.87
C VAL A 38 0.66 -9.40 -20.63
N LEU A 39 1.62 -8.55 -20.28
CA LEU A 39 2.45 -8.67 -19.07
C LEU A 39 1.81 -7.92 -17.92
N LYS A 40 1.59 -8.60 -16.78
CA LYS A 40 1.16 -7.98 -15.53
C LYS A 40 2.23 -8.15 -14.45
N VAL A 41 2.60 -7.03 -13.84
CA VAL A 41 3.52 -6.99 -12.68
C VAL A 41 2.76 -7.45 -11.44
N SER A 42 2.50 -8.75 -11.38
CA SER A 42 1.77 -9.42 -10.30
C SER A 42 2.26 -10.84 -10.13
N SER A 43 2.06 -11.41 -8.93
CA SER A 43 2.42 -12.79 -8.61
C SER A 43 1.40 -13.85 -9.03
N SER A 44 0.21 -13.43 -9.47
CA SER A 44 -0.91 -14.33 -9.72
C SER A 44 -1.79 -13.91 -10.89
N PHE A 45 -2.45 -14.90 -11.48
CA PHE A 45 -3.46 -14.71 -12.50
C PHE A 45 -4.72 -14.05 -11.90
N LYS A 46 -5.20 -12.98 -12.53
CA LYS A 46 -6.47 -12.33 -12.17
C LYS A 46 -7.41 -12.30 -13.38
N LYS A 47 -8.61 -12.88 -13.24
CA LYS A 47 -9.63 -12.93 -14.31
C LYS A 47 -10.06 -11.55 -14.82
N GLN A 48 -9.86 -10.50 -14.02
CA GLN A 48 -10.15 -9.11 -14.40
C GLN A 48 -9.36 -8.62 -15.62
N HIS A 49 -8.28 -9.30 -16.02
CA HIS A 49 -7.50 -8.98 -17.22
C HIS A 49 -8.06 -9.61 -18.50
N ILE A 50 -9.00 -10.56 -18.40
CA ILE A 50 -9.58 -11.20 -19.59
C ILE A 50 -10.35 -10.20 -20.47
N PRO A 51 -11.20 -9.29 -19.92
CA PRO A 51 -11.86 -8.27 -20.73
C PRO A 51 -10.87 -7.31 -21.42
N GLU A 52 -9.72 -7.02 -20.81
CA GLU A 52 -8.67 -6.18 -21.42
C GLU A 52 -8.08 -6.87 -22.67
N ILE A 53 -7.73 -8.15 -22.55
CA ILE A 53 -7.17 -8.91 -23.68
C ILE A 53 -8.23 -9.15 -24.77
N ALA A 54 -9.48 -9.41 -24.38
CA ALA A 54 -10.60 -9.50 -25.31
C ALA A 54 -10.84 -8.18 -26.05
N PHE A 55 -10.68 -7.05 -25.37
CA PHE A 55 -10.74 -5.72 -25.98
C PHE A 55 -9.62 -5.56 -27.02
N GLN A 56 -8.39 -5.87 -26.64
CA GLN A 56 -7.25 -5.79 -27.55
C GLN A 56 -7.42 -6.70 -28.77
N LYS A 57 -7.88 -7.93 -28.57
CA LYS A 57 -8.16 -8.90 -29.64
C LYS A 57 -9.13 -8.34 -30.66
N PHE A 58 -10.29 -7.84 -30.24
CA PHE A 58 -11.28 -7.36 -31.21
C PHE A 58 -10.75 -6.14 -32.00
N VAL A 59 -10.02 -5.23 -31.34
CA VAL A 59 -9.47 -4.04 -32.01
C VAL A 59 -8.44 -4.45 -33.06
N MET A 60 -7.60 -5.45 -32.76
CA MET A 60 -6.67 -6.01 -33.75
C MET A 60 -7.38 -6.58 -34.96
N GLU A 61 -8.43 -7.36 -34.73
CA GLU A 61 -9.18 -8.04 -35.78
C GLU A 61 -9.94 -7.03 -36.66
N GLU A 62 -10.53 -5.98 -36.07
CA GLU A 62 -11.14 -4.86 -36.82
C GLU A 62 -10.09 -4.09 -37.65
N CYS A 63 -8.85 -4.00 -37.19
CA CYS A 63 -7.73 -3.45 -37.94
C CYS A 63 -7.16 -4.41 -39.03
N GLY A 64 -7.74 -5.60 -39.20
CA GLY A 64 -7.33 -6.58 -40.20
C GLY A 64 -6.12 -7.44 -39.79
N PHE A 65 -5.85 -7.57 -38.48
CA PHE A 65 -4.79 -8.43 -37.94
C PHE A 65 -5.41 -9.59 -37.14
N PRO A 66 -5.59 -10.78 -37.74
CA PRO A 66 -6.23 -11.92 -37.07
C PRO A 66 -5.43 -12.41 -35.86
N VAL A 67 -6.11 -12.67 -34.75
CA VAL A 67 -5.48 -13.13 -33.50
C VAL A 67 -5.82 -14.59 -33.25
N SER A 68 -4.79 -15.42 -33.14
CA SER A 68 -4.93 -16.86 -32.93
C SER A 68 -4.52 -17.32 -31.53
N GLY A 69 -3.88 -16.46 -30.74
CA GLY A 69 -3.46 -16.76 -29.38
C GLY A 69 -3.55 -15.55 -28.45
N CYS A 70 -3.84 -15.80 -27.19
CA CYS A 70 -3.85 -14.81 -26.15
C CYS A 70 -3.14 -15.37 -24.92
N THR A 71 -2.07 -14.73 -24.47
CA THR A 71 -1.28 -15.16 -23.32
C THR A 71 -1.23 -14.06 -22.27
N LEU A 72 -1.48 -14.43 -21.02
CA LEU A 72 -1.16 -13.58 -19.87
C LEU A 72 0.20 -14.01 -19.31
N LEU A 73 1.12 -13.06 -19.22
CA LEU A 73 2.44 -13.22 -18.62
C LEU A 73 2.44 -12.53 -17.25
N PHE A 74 2.88 -13.22 -16.20
CA PHE A 74 3.01 -12.64 -14.86
C PHE A 74 4.26 -13.14 -14.14
N VAL A 75 4.65 -12.48 -13.06
CA VAL A 75 5.91 -12.78 -12.36
C VAL A 75 5.73 -13.97 -11.43
N ASN A 76 6.64 -14.93 -11.49
CA ASN A 76 6.68 -16.08 -10.61
C ASN A 76 7.23 -15.66 -9.24
N SER A 77 6.38 -15.44 -8.24
CA SER A 77 6.83 -15.09 -6.88
C SER A 77 7.60 -16.21 -6.16
N LYS A 78 7.67 -17.40 -6.75
CA LYS A 78 8.50 -18.51 -6.26
C LYS A 78 9.86 -18.59 -6.96
N PHE A 79 10.13 -17.70 -7.92
CA PHE A 79 11.46 -17.59 -8.50
C PHE A 79 12.45 -17.20 -7.41
N HIS A 80 13.45 -18.05 -7.19
CA HIS A 80 14.50 -17.81 -6.21
C HIS A 80 15.73 -17.26 -6.94
N PHE A 81 16.12 -16.04 -6.62
CA PHE A 81 17.22 -15.37 -7.30
C PHE A 81 18.58 -15.81 -6.75
N GLN A 82 19.45 -16.30 -7.65
CA GLN A 82 20.81 -16.77 -7.36
C GLN A 82 21.80 -16.06 -8.28
N ASP A 83 21.87 -14.72 -8.21
CA ASP A 83 22.75 -13.85 -9.00
C ASP A 83 22.54 -13.84 -10.52
N GLU A 84 21.66 -14.69 -11.05
CA GLU A 84 21.30 -14.75 -12.45
C GLU A 84 19.78 -14.72 -12.63
N ILE A 85 19.31 -13.85 -13.53
CA ILE A 85 17.89 -13.79 -13.92
C ILE A 85 17.63 -14.77 -15.06
N ARG A 86 17.05 -15.93 -14.73
CA ARG A 86 16.55 -16.88 -15.73
C ARG A 86 15.13 -16.52 -16.13
N VAL A 87 14.98 -15.85 -17.28
CA VAL A 87 13.71 -15.31 -17.79
C VAL A 87 12.58 -16.35 -17.83
N ASP A 88 12.88 -17.57 -18.28
CA ASP A 88 11.88 -18.65 -18.37
C ASP A 88 11.40 -19.16 -17.00
N SER A 89 12.17 -18.92 -15.95
CA SER A 89 11.79 -19.23 -14.57
C SER A 89 11.16 -18.04 -13.84
N LEU A 90 11.51 -16.81 -14.23
CA LEU A 90 11.01 -15.57 -13.64
C LEU A 90 9.56 -15.30 -14.03
N PHE A 91 9.14 -15.66 -15.24
CA PHE A 91 7.78 -15.43 -15.70
C PHE A 91 6.97 -16.71 -15.81
N VAL A 92 5.70 -16.63 -15.42
CA VAL A 92 4.69 -17.65 -15.71
C VAL A 92 3.89 -17.21 -16.93
N ARG A 93 3.85 -18.09 -17.93
CA ARG A 93 3.00 -17.95 -19.13
C ARG A 93 1.72 -18.72 -18.94
N LYS A 94 0.58 -18.06 -19.11
CA LYS A 94 -0.73 -18.72 -19.14
C LYS A 94 -1.45 -18.39 -20.45
N ASP A 95 -1.71 -19.42 -21.25
CA ASP A 95 -2.65 -19.34 -22.36
C ASP A 95 -4.06 -19.08 -21.81
N VAL A 96 -4.67 -18.00 -22.30
CA VAL A 96 -6.02 -17.55 -21.94
C VAL A 96 -6.92 -17.41 -23.17
N THR A 97 -6.53 -18.01 -24.30
CA THR A 97 -7.24 -17.91 -25.59
C THR A 97 -8.70 -18.33 -25.46
N ASN A 98 -8.97 -19.41 -24.74
CA ASN A 98 -10.33 -19.90 -24.52
C ASN A 98 -11.13 -18.96 -23.61
N GLU A 99 -10.55 -18.50 -22.50
CA GLU A 99 -11.21 -17.53 -21.61
C GLU A 99 -11.54 -16.22 -22.33
N VAL A 100 -10.64 -15.74 -23.20
CA VAL A 100 -10.84 -14.55 -24.02
C VAL A 100 -11.96 -14.75 -25.03
N ALA A 101 -11.98 -15.88 -25.74
CA ALA A 101 -13.04 -16.20 -26.71
C ALA A 101 -14.44 -16.21 -26.06
N LEU A 102 -14.57 -16.73 -24.83
CA LEU A 102 -15.82 -16.72 -24.08
C LEU A 102 -16.30 -15.32 -23.70
N LYS A 103 -15.41 -14.32 -23.62
CA LYS A 103 -15.71 -12.94 -23.23
C LYS A 103 -15.79 -11.96 -24.39
N GLU A 104 -15.44 -12.38 -25.59
CA GLU A 104 -15.25 -11.51 -26.76
C GLU A 104 -16.51 -10.73 -27.12
N LYS A 105 -17.65 -11.42 -27.28
CA LYS A 105 -18.94 -10.79 -27.61
C LYS A 105 -19.36 -9.76 -26.56
N GLU A 106 -19.36 -10.15 -25.29
CA GLU A 106 -19.73 -9.28 -24.16
C GLU A 106 -18.81 -8.05 -24.09
N THR A 107 -17.51 -8.24 -24.31
CA THR A 107 -16.53 -7.15 -24.28
C THR A 107 -16.75 -6.18 -25.43
N LYS A 108 -17.03 -6.68 -26.63
CA LYS A 108 -17.33 -5.86 -27.80
C LYS A 108 -18.61 -5.05 -27.59
N GLU A 109 -19.69 -5.69 -27.16
CA GLU A 109 -20.97 -5.01 -26.85
C GLU A 109 -20.78 -3.93 -25.78
N ALA A 110 -20.04 -4.23 -24.71
CA ALA A 110 -19.71 -3.27 -23.67
C ALA A 110 -18.87 -2.09 -24.20
N ALA A 111 -17.85 -2.35 -25.03
CA ALA A 111 -17.01 -1.31 -25.62
C ALA A 111 -17.83 -0.32 -26.47
N TYR A 112 -18.69 -0.81 -27.35
CA TYR A 112 -19.57 0.04 -28.16
C TYR A 112 -20.60 0.78 -27.31
N SER A 113 -21.18 0.13 -26.29
CA SER A 113 -22.09 0.79 -25.35
C SER A 113 -21.40 1.91 -24.58
N LEU A 114 -20.14 1.72 -24.14
CA LEU A 114 -19.35 2.74 -23.46
C LEU A 114 -18.98 3.88 -24.41
N TYR A 115 -18.62 3.58 -25.66
CA TYR A 115 -18.36 4.61 -26.67
C TYR A 115 -19.59 5.48 -26.91
N ASP A 116 -20.78 4.87 -27.11
CA ASP A 116 -22.04 5.61 -27.25
C ASP A 116 -22.31 6.48 -26.02
N LEU A 117 -22.16 5.91 -24.82
CA LEU A 117 -22.34 6.63 -23.56
C LEU A 117 -21.43 7.86 -23.44
N LEU A 118 -20.14 7.70 -23.72
CA LEU A 118 -19.14 8.75 -23.65
C LEU A 118 -19.30 9.79 -24.76
N SER A 119 -19.93 9.44 -25.87
CA SER A 119 -20.23 10.34 -26.99
C SER A 119 -21.45 11.25 -26.72
N ARG A 120 -22.22 10.97 -25.66
CA ARG A 120 -23.38 11.81 -25.27
C ARG A 120 -22.91 13.10 -24.63
N LYS A 121 -23.52 14.22 -25.03
CA LYS A 121 -23.29 15.54 -24.39
C LYS A 121 -23.61 15.53 -22.89
N ASN A 122 -24.66 14.80 -22.51
CA ASN A 122 -25.11 14.65 -21.14
C ASN A 122 -25.19 13.15 -20.79
N PRO A 123 -24.21 12.60 -20.08
CA PRO A 123 -24.29 11.24 -19.55
C PRO A 123 -25.50 11.09 -18.62
N PRO A 124 -26.15 9.92 -18.58
CA PRO A 124 -27.25 9.69 -17.64
C PRO A 124 -26.71 9.83 -16.20
N PRO A 125 -27.44 10.50 -15.30
CA PRO A 125 -27.08 10.54 -13.90
C PRO A 125 -27.10 9.10 -13.36
N ARG A 126 -26.00 8.65 -12.77
CA ARG A 126 -25.92 7.32 -12.16
C ARG A 126 -25.63 7.48 -10.69
N PHE A 127 -26.56 7.04 -9.87
CA PHE A 127 -26.37 7.01 -8.43
C PHE A 127 -25.45 5.83 -8.05
N ALA A 128 -24.55 6.08 -7.09
CA ALA A 128 -23.62 5.15 -6.42
C ALA A 128 -23.69 3.69 -6.91
N SER A 129 -22.74 3.30 -7.77
CA SER A 129 -22.67 1.92 -8.26
C SER A 129 -22.04 0.99 -7.23
N ASN A 130 -22.62 -0.21 -7.05
CA ASN A 130 -22.00 -1.30 -6.29
C ASN A 130 -20.64 -1.75 -6.85
N LEU A 131 -20.31 -1.37 -8.09
CA LEU A 131 -19.01 -1.63 -8.72
C LEU A 131 -17.91 -0.67 -8.25
N CYS A 132 -18.25 0.44 -7.59
CA CYS A 132 -17.27 1.33 -7.00
C CYS A 132 -16.67 0.70 -5.74
N SER A 133 -15.34 0.75 -5.60
CA SER A 133 -14.63 0.26 -4.41
C SER A 133 -15.11 1.00 -3.16
N HIS A 134 -15.13 2.34 -3.20
CA HIS A 134 -15.69 3.20 -2.17
C HIS A 134 -16.01 4.60 -2.72
N PRO A 135 -17.16 5.22 -2.38
CA PRO A 135 -17.51 6.57 -2.86
C PRO A 135 -16.50 7.66 -2.47
N ARG A 136 -15.84 7.53 -1.30
CA ARG A 136 -14.72 8.40 -0.86
C ARG A 136 -13.59 8.53 -1.89
N ASN A 137 -13.36 7.48 -2.69
CA ASN A 137 -12.28 7.43 -3.68
C ASN A 137 -12.82 7.56 -5.12
N CYS A 138 -14.05 8.08 -5.28
CA CYS A 138 -14.66 8.25 -6.59
C CYS A 138 -13.89 9.31 -7.39
N SER A 139 -13.51 8.98 -8.63
CA SER A 139 -12.87 9.92 -9.54
C SER A 139 -13.85 10.91 -10.18
N TYR A 140 -15.16 10.66 -10.07
CA TYR A 140 -16.22 11.47 -10.69
C TYR A 140 -17.35 11.77 -9.69
N PRO A 141 -17.06 12.34 -8.51
CA PRO A 141 -18.07 12.56 -7.48
C PRO A 141 -19.20 13.48 -7.96
N GLU A 142 -18.91 14.48 -8.79
CA GLU A 142 -19.92 15.40 -9.35
C GLU A 142 -20.98 14.71 -10.23
N ILE A 143 -20.61 13.58 -10.84
CA ILE A 143 -21.47 12.82 -11.74
C ILE A 143 -22.19 11.72 -10.95
N CYS A 144 -21.43 10.98 -10.14
CA CYS A 144 -21.90 9.78 -9.44
C CYS A 144 -22.63 10.09 -8.13
N LEU A 145 -22.35 11.24 -7.53
CA LEU A 145 -22.86 11.70 -6.23
C LEU A 145 -23.62 13.03 -6.43
N ALA A 146 -24.35 13.15 -7.54
CA ALA A 146 -25.35 14.20 -7.73
C ALA A 146 -26.62 13.89 -6.92
N PRO A 147 -27.36 14.88 -6.37
CA PRO A 147 -27.24 16.32 -6.63
C PRO A 147 -26.29 17.09 -5.70
N LYS A 148 -25.69 16.46 -4.67
CA LYS A 148 -24.80 17.12 -3.72
C LYS A 148 -23.57 16.27 -3.42
N ILE A 149 -22.40 16.86 -3.61
CA ILE A 149 -21.14 16.26 -3.17
C ILE A 149 -21.25 15.94 -1.67
N PRO A 150 -20.92 14.70 -1.24
CA PRO A 150 -20.91 14.35 0.17
C PRO A 150 -19.98 15.28 0.95
N GLY A 151 -20.34 15.56 2.21
CA GLY A 151 -19.39 16.09 3.18
C GLY A 151 -18.44 14.98 3.63
N ASP A 152 -18.41 14.70 4.92
CA ASP A 152 -17.54 13.68 5.50
C ASP A 152 -18.23 12.31 5.70
N ILE A 153 -19.47 12.11 5.23
CA ILE A 153 -20.23 10.86 5.45
C ILE A 153 -19.44 9.61 5.03
N PHE A 154 -18.73 9.64 3.90
CA PHE A 154 -17.92 8.52 3.41
C PHE A 154 -16.58 8.34 4.15
N THR A 155 -16.35 9.06 5.24
CA THR A 155 -15.22 8.83 6.15
C THR A 155 -15.61 7.93 7.34
N LEU A 156 -16.87 7.51 7.43
CA LEU A 156 -17.33 6.56 8.44
C LEU A 156 -16.48 5.29 8.41
N ARG A 157 -15.93 4.92 9.58
CA ARG A 157 -15.03 3.78 9.70
C ARG A 157 -15.73 2.49 9.29
N GLU A 158 -15.14 1.78 8.33
CA GLU A 158 -15.62 0.48 7.83
C GLU A 158 -17.11 0.49 7.43
N GLY A 159 -17.68 1.67 7.16
CA GLY A 159 -19.11 1.87 7.05
C GLY A 159 -19.56 2.15 5.62
N LYS A 160 -19.05 1.43 4.62
CA LYS A 160 -19.35 1.70 3.20
C LYS A 160 -20.86 1.64 2.96
N GLU A 161 -21.50 0.59 3.43
CA GLU A 161 -22.94 0.34 3.22
C GLU A 161 -23.79 1.35 3.98
N GLU A 162 -23.45 1.60 5.25
CA GLU A 162 -24.13 2.58 6.10
C GLU A 162 -23.99 3.99 5.52
N SER A 163 -22.81 4.37 5.05
CA SER A 163 -22.56 5.69 4.47
C SER A 163 -23.36 5.89 3.19
N VAL A 164 -23.50 4.86 2.34
CA VAL A 164 -24.34 4.92 1.14
C VAL A 164 -25.82 5.06 1.53
N ARG A 165 -26.28 4.27 2.50
CA ARG A 165 -27.66 4.35 3.02
C ARG A 165 -28.00 5.73 3.57
N PHE A 166 -27.13 6.32 4.39
CA PHE A 166 -27.32 7.66 4.93
C PHE A 166 -27.29 8.73 3.83
N TYR A 167 -26.37 8.58 2.88
CA TYR A 167 -26.28 9.47 1.73
C TYR A 167 -27.56 9.44 0.86
N GLU A 168 -28.16 8.26 0.64
CA GLU A 168 -29.47 8.09 -0.01
C GLU A 168 -30.62 8.78 0.73
N GLN A 169 -30.52 8.88 2.05
CA GLN A 169 -31.47 9.60 2.91
C GLN A 169 -31.22 11.12 2.93
N GLY A 170 -30.22 11.62 2.21
CA GLY A 170 -29.85 13.04 2.18
C GLY A 170 -28.98 13.49 3.34
N ILE A 171 -28.33 12.55 4.04
CA ILE A 171 -27.38 12.84 5.12
C ILE A 171 -25.97 12.87 4.53
N PHE A 172 -25.36 14.05 4.54
CA PHE A 172 -24.06 14.29 3.88
C PHE A 172 -22.89 14.38 4.85
N ASN A 173 -23.15 14.60 6.15
CA ASN A 173 -22.12 14.68 7.18
C ASN A 173 -22.40 13.68 8.31
N LEU A 174 -21.32 13.17 8.92
CA LEU A 174 -21.37 12.28 10.07
C LEU A 174 -22.12 12.89 11.25
N LYS A 175 -21.96 14.20 11.48
CA LYS A 175 -22.64 14.91 12.57
C LYS A 175 -24.17 14.90 12.43
N ASP A 176 -24.67 14.78 11.20
CA ASP A 176 -26.09 14.87 10.88
C ASP A 176 -26.80 13.50 11.02
N ILE A 177 -26.06 12.39 11.15
CA ILE A 177 -26.61 11.04 11.39
C ILE A 177 -27.38 11.06 12.70
N GLN A 178 -28.69 10.75 12.72
CA GLN A 178 -29.50 10.67 13.95
C GLN A 178 -29.64 9.23 14.46
N GLU A 179 -29.92 8.30 13.56
CA GLU A 179 -30.04 6.87 13.84
C GLU A 179 -28.65 6.27 14.05
N THR A 180 -28.34 5.91 15.29
CA THR A 180 -27.03 5.33 15.62
C THR A 180 -27.14 3.90 16.15
N GLU A 181 -28.34 3.34 16.33
CA GLU A 181 -28.52 2.00 16.90
C GLU A 181 -27.77 0.93 16.11
N SER A 182 -27.82 1.02 14.77
CA SER A 182 -27.16 0.09 13.86
C SER A 182 -25.64 0.28 13.75
N LEU A 183 -25.08 1.36 14.32
CA LEU A 183 -23.66 1.65 14.23
C LEU A 183 -22.85 0.87 15.26
N THR A 184 -21.64 0.48 14.85
CA THR A 184 -20.65 -0.14 15.75
C THR A 184 -20.21 0.87 16.82
N PRO A 185 -19.65 0.40 17.97
CA PRO A 185 -19.13 1.30 19.00
C PRO A 185 -18.16 2.37 18.46
N ARG A 186 -17.25 1.98 17.56
CA ARG A 186 -16.29 2.88 16.92
C ARG A 186 -16.97 3.94 16.06
N GLN A 187 -17.95 3.55 15.26
CA GLN A 187 -18.73 4.49 14.44
C GLN A 187 -19.54 5.46 15.31
N LYS A 188 -20.07 5.01 16.45
CA LYS A 188 -20.76 5.89 17.42
C LYS A 188 -19.82 6.94 18.01
N ILE A 189 -18.62 6.53 18.41
CA ILE A 189 -17.57 7.45 18.89
C ILE A 189 -17.24 8.49 17.82
N GLN A 190 -17.05 8.03 16.58
CA GLN A 190 -16.77 8.90 15.44
C GLN A 190 -17.86 9.95 15.23
N VAL A 191 -19.13 9.51 15.12
CA VAL A 191 -20.28 10.40 14.94
C VAL A 191 -20.38 11.40 16.08
N GLN A 192 -20.18 10.95 17.32
CA GLN A 192 -20.25 11.82 18.48
C GLN A 192 -19.15 12.89 18.49
N ALA A 193 -17.91 12.51 18.19
CA ALA A 193 -16.80 13.47 18.09
C ALA A 193 -17.06 14.50 16.97
N MET A 194 -17.60 14.07 15.83
CA MET A 194 -17.99 14.98 14.75
C MET A 194 -19.13 15.94 15.13
N ARG A 195 -20.07 15.50 16.00
CA ARG A 195 -21.16 16.34 16.50
C ARG A 195 -20.69 17.40 17.49
N THR A 196 -19.83 17.02 18.43
CA THR A 196 -19.35 17.92 19.48
C THR A 196 -18.19 18.79 19.02
N GLY A 197 -17.45 18.35 17.99
CA GLY A 197 -16.20 18.97 17.59
C GLY A 197 -15.06 18.72 18.59
N THR A 198 -15.25 17.81 19.55
CA THR A 198 -14.27 17.50 20.59
C THR A 198 -13.74 16.08 20.43
N PRO A 199 -12.47 15.82 20.79
CA PRO A 199 -11.93 14.47 20.78
C PRO A 199 -12.64 13.58 21.80
N TYR A 200 -12.71 12.29 21.49
CA TYR A 200 -13.05 11.25 22.46
C TYR A 200 -11.76 10.60 22.96
N THR A 201 -11.69 10.35 24.28
CA THR A 201 -10.57 9.67 24.94
C THR A 201 -11.09 8.65 25.95
N ASN A 202 -10.73 7.39 25.78
CA ASN A 202 -10.96 6.31 26.72
C ASN A 202 -9.77 6.21 27.69
N GLN A 203 -9.85 6.95 28.80
CA GLN A 203 -8.77 7.03 29.78
C GLN A 203 -8.33 5.66 30.29
N LYS A 204 -9.30 4.78 30.59
CA LYS A 204 -9.01 3.42 31.08
C LYS A 204 -8.14 2.63 30.11
N ALA A 205 -8.44 2.69 28.81
CA ALA A 205 -7.66 1.96 27.80
C ALA A 205 -6.21 2.47 27.70
N PHE A 206 -6.01 3.79 27.84
CA PHE A 206 -4.67 4.37 27.84
C PHE A 206 -3.89 4.08 29.12
N THR A 207 -4.54 4.08 30.30
CA THR A 207 -3.92 3.62 31.54
C THR A 207 -3.46 2.16 31.43
N GLU A 208 -4.35 1.25 30.98
CA GLU A 208 -4.01 -0.17 30.78
C GLU A 208 -2.94 -0.40 29.68
N PHE A 209 -2.83 0.52 28.72
CA PHE A 209 -1.75 0.50 27.73
C PHE A 209 -0.41 0.89 28.36
N PHE A 210 -0.39 1.95 29.16
CA PHE A 210 0.81 2.44 29.86
C PHE A 210 1.34 1.47 30.90
N GLU A 211 0.46 0.79 31.65
CA GLU A 211 0.84 -0.23 32.64
C GLU A 211 1.65 -1.39 32.05
N LYS A 212 1.54 -1.62 30.73
CA LYS A 212 2.26 -2.70 30.03
C LYS A 212 3.64 -2.28 29.54
N LEU A 213 3.92 -0.97 29.50
CA LEU A 213 5.21 -0.44 29.05
C LEU A 213 6.31 -0.78 30.04
N ARG A 214 7.43 -1.26 29.52
CA ARG A 214 8.63 -1.59 30.28
C ARG A 214 9.81 -0.84 29.69
N TYR A 215 10.60 -0.24 30.55
CA TYR A 215 11.86 0.36 30.15
C TYR A 215 12.95 -0.69 30.00
N PRO A 216 13.91 -0.52 29.06
CA PRO A 216 13.95 0.54 28.05
C PRO A 216 12.85 0.39 26.98
N ILE A 217 12.32 1.52 26.49
CA ILE A 217 11.36 1.58 25.39
C ILE A 217 12.12 1.82 24.09
N HIS A 218 11.99 0.90 23.15
CA HIS A 218 12.61 0.88 21.83
C HIS A 218 11.55 1.20 20.78
N PHE A 219 11.62 2.38 20.17
CA PHE A 219 10.74 2.80 19.09
C PHE A 219 11.36 2.37 17.76
N LEU A 220 10.76 1.40 17.07
CA LEU A 220 11.34 0.76 15.89
C LEU A 220 10.47 0.99 14.64
N ASP A 221 11.12 1.33 13.53
CA ASP A 221 10.50 1.46 12.21
C ASP A 221 11.45 0.97 11.11
N PHE A 222 10.92 0.35 10.06
CA PHE A 222 11.69 -0.15 8.92
C PHE A 222 11.25 0.50 7.60
N GLU A 223 12.23 0.74 6.74
CA GLU A 223 12.00 0.91 5.31
C GLU A 223 12.43 -0.34 4.55
N SER A 224 11.61 -0.74 3.57
CA SER A 224 11.85 -1.95 2.77
C SER A 224 11.61 -1.75 1.29
N ILE A 225 12.31 -2.55 0.48
CA ILE A 225 11.98 -2.76 -0.93
C ILE A 225 11.28 -4.10 -1.16
N ASN A 226 10.50 -4.19 -2.22
CA ASN A 226 9.82 -5.42 -2.63
C ASN A 226 9.70 -5.53 -4.16
N PRO A 227 10.83 -5.49 -4.89
CA PRO A 227 10.79 -5.37 -6.34
C PRO A 227 10.23 -6.64 -7.01
N PRO A 228 9.56 -6.51 -8.17
CA PRO A 228 9.14 -7.66 -8.98
C PRO A 228 10.33 -8.40 -9.60
N ILE A 229 11.48 -7.74 -9.73
CA ILE A 229 12.75 -8.34 -10.13
C ILE A 229 13.67 -8.26 -8.92
N PRO A 230 14.02 -9.38 -8.29
CA PRO A 230 14.93 -9.42 -7.15
C PRO A 230 16.26 -8.70 -7.42
N VAL A 231 16.75 -7.95 -6.44
CA VAL A 231 18.03 -7.21 -6.53
C VAL A 231 19.09 -7.70 -5.55
N TYR A 232 18.73 -8.60 -4.63
CA TYR A 232 19.63 -9.23 -3.67
C TYR A 232 19.58 -10.75 -3.80
N PRO A 233 20.73 -11.45 -3.77
CA PRO A 233 20.76 -12.90 -3.82
C PRO A 233 19.88 -13.50 -2.72
N ASN A 234 19.34 -14.70 -2.97
CA ASN A 234 18.48 -15.43 -2.04
C ASN A 234 17.19 -14.68 -1.65
N THR A 235 16.65 -13.90 -2.59
CA THR A 235 15.33 -13.26 -2.47
C THR A 235 14.40 -13.65 -3.61
N ASN A 236 13.11 -13.43 -3.39
CA ASN A 236 12.04 -13.75 -4.34
C ASN A 236 11.32 -12.48 -4.81
N PRO A 237 10.67 -12.49 -5.99
CA PRO A 237 9.86 -11.37 -6.43
C PRO A 237 8.79 -10.98 -5.41
N PHE A 238 8.63 -9.67 -5.18
CA PHE A 238 7.70 -9.07 -4.22
C PHE A 238 7.96 -9.42 -2.74
N GLN A 239 9.08 -10.08 -2.43
CA GLN A 239 9.50 -10.27 -1.04
C GLN A 239 9.95 -8.93 -0.44
N HIS A 240 9.56 -8.66 0.81
CA HIS A 240 10.04 -7.48 1.50
C HIS A 240 11.48 -7.71 1.96
N VAL A 241 12.35 -6.75 1.63
CA VAL A 241 13.74 -6.72 2.07
C VAL A 241 13.93 -5.39 2.80
N PRO A 242 13.97 -5.38 4.15
CA PRO A 242 14.27 -4.17 4.89
C PRO A 242 15.71 -3.73 4.56
N PHE A 243 15.90 -2.45 4.28
CA PHE A 243 17.21 -1.88 3.93
C PHE A 243 17.66 -0.77 4.89
N LEU A 244 16.70 -0.19 5.62
CA LEU A 244 16.92 0.85 6.61
C LEU A 244 16.02 0.57 7.81
N PHE A 245 16.54 0.81 9.00
CA PHE A 245 15.72 0.99 10.19
C PHE A 245 16.13 2.24 10.94
N SER A 246 15.18 2.81 11.67
CA SER A 246 15.44 3.77 12.73
C SER A 246 15.03 3.18 14.07
N LEU A 247 15.78 3.54 15.10
CA LEU A 247 15.56 3.07 16.45
C LEU A 247 15.78 4.24 17.41
N HIS A 248 14.70 4.72 18.03
CA HIS A 248 14.81 5.62 19.17
C HIS A 248 14.72 4.83 20.47
N VAL A 249 15.55 5.14 21.47
CA VAL A 249 15.56 4.41 22.75
C VAL A 249 15.42 5.38 23.91
N ILE A 250 14.48 5.08 24.80
CA ILE A 250 14.31 5.77 26.08
C ILE A 250 14.61 4.77 27.19
N ARG A 251 15.62 5.07 28.01
CA ARG A 251 16.18 4.12 28.97
C ARG A 251 15.39 4.02 30.26
N GLU A 252 14.90 5.13 30.80
CA GLU A 252 14.31 5.15 32.15
C GLU A 252 13.11 6.09 32.29
N ASP A 253 13.12 7.24 31.61
CA ASP A 253 12.06 8.24 31.72
C ASP A 253 11.69 8.82 30.34
N LEU A 254 10.39 8.73 30.01
CA LEU A 254 9.79 9.28 28.79
C LEU A 254 10.04 10.78 28.57
N SER A 255 10.37 11.54 29.63
CA SER A 255 10.74 12.96 29.52
C SER A 255 12.14 13.19 28.91
N GLN A 256 13.02 12.18 28.97
CA GLN A 256 14.39 12.27 28.47
C GLN A 256 14.41 12.28 26.94
N GLU A 257 15.36 13.01 26.36
CA GLU A 257 15.59 12.94 24.92
C GLU A 257 16.03 11.53 24.52
N PRO A 258 15.40 10.93 23.49
CA PRO A 258 15.71 9.57 23.11
C PRO A 258 17.09 9.47 22.47
N GLU A 259 17.81 8.39 22.78
CA GLU A 259 18.97 7.97 21.97
C GLU A 259 18.48 7.65 20.56
N SER A 260 19.23 8.03 19.53
CA SER A 260 18.84 7.83 18.13
C SER A 260 19.86 6.95 17.40
N PHE A 261 19.44 5.76 17.03
CA PHE A 261 20.21 4.81 16.24
C PHE A 261 19.53 4.58 14.90
N HIS A 262 20.33 4.21 13.90
CA HIS A 262 19.83 3.79 12.60
C HIS A 262 20.87 2.90 11.94
N TYR A 263 20.42 2.09 11.00
CA TYR A 263 21.29 1.36 10.10
C TYR A 263 20.69 1.44 8.70
N ILE A 264 21.51 1.78 7.73
CA ILE A 264 21.20 1.68 6.31
C ILE A 264 22.31 0.87 5.66
N ASP A 265 21.95 -0.03 4.77
CA ASP A 265 22.91 -0.67 3.88
C ASP A 265 22.57 -0.27 2.45
N ASP A 266 23.45 0.54 1.88
CA ASP A 266 23.38 1.05 0.51
C ASP A 266 24.06 0.09 -0.50
N GLY A 267 24.52 -1.06 -0.03
CA GLY A 267 25.53 -1.90 -0.64
C GLY A 267 25.03 -2.92 -1.67
N ILE A 268 25.99 -3.69 -2.21
CA ILE A 268 25.77 -4.83 -3.13
C ILE A 268 25.16 -6.02 -2.39
N ILE A 269 25.49 -6.16 -1.12
CA ILE A 269 25.13 -7.28 -0.24
C ILE A 269 23.74 -7.11 0.35
N ASP A 270 23.16 -8.23 0.77
CA ASP A 270 21.83 -8.30 1.37
C ASP A 270 21.80 -7.57 2.73
N PRO A 271 20.97 -6.51 2.89
CA PRO A 271 20.96 -5.64 4.07
C PRO A 271 20.45 -6.33 5.33
N ARG A 272 19.68 -7.42 5.20
CA ARG A 272 18.96 -8.06 6.31
C ARG A 272 19.89 -8.55 7.40
N LYS A 273 21.07 -9.03 7.05
CA LYS A 273 22.04 -9.53 8.04
C LYS A 273 22.55 -8.40 8.94
N GLY A 274 22.98 -7.28 8.36
CA GLY A 274 23.46 -6.14 9.12
C GLY A 274 22.38 -5.51 9.98
N ILE A 275 21.13 -5.50 9.49
CA ILE A 275 19.97 -5.09 10.27
C ILE A 275 19.80 -5.97 11.52
N LEU A 276 19.81 -7.29 11.37
CA LEU A 276 19.65 -8.22 12.49
C LEU A 276 20.81 -8.12 13.49
N GLU A 277 22.04 -7.97 13.01
CA GLU A 277 23.23 -7.78 13.85
C GLU A 277 23.10 -6.52 14.71
N LYS A 278 22.73 -5.38 14.10
CA LYS A 278 22.58 -4.12 14.85
C LYS A 278 21.41 -4.10 15.81
N LEU A 279 20.28 -4.71 15.45
CA LEU A 279 19.16 -4.83 16.37
C LEU A 279 19.47 -5.77 17.53
N GLN A 280 20.22 -6.85 17.30
CA GLN A 280 20.67 -7.74 18.38
C GLN A 280 21.63 -7.04 19.35
N GLU A 281 22.50 -6.17 18.86
CA GLU A 281 23.39 -5.35 19.70
C GLU A 281 22.61 -4.36 20.59
N TRP A 282 21.51 -3.79 20.08
CA TRP A 282 20.83 -2.66 20.72
C TRP A 282 19.54 -3.02 21.48
N ILE A 283 18.92 -4.17 21.15
CA ILE A 283 17.66 -4.62 21.76
C ILE A 283 17.92 -5.93 22.52
N LEU A 284 17.99 -5.79 23.84
CA LEU A 284 18.04 -6.91 24.78
C LEU A 284 16.62 -7.23 25.30
N PRO A 285 16.33 -8.50 25.66
CA PRO A 285 15.03 -8.88 26.22
C PRO A 285 14.68 -8.14 27.51
N GLY A 286 13.40 -7.87 27.72
CA GLY A 286 12.85 -7.34 28.97
C GLY A 286 12.37 -5.89 28.94
N GLY A 287 12.59 -5.18 27.82
CA GLY A 287 12.04 -3.85 27.58
C GLY A 287 10.69 -3.89 26.83
N THR A 288 10.33 -2.78 26.21
CA THR A 288 9.24 -2.71 25.23
C THR A 288 9.80 -2.35 23.86
N ILE A 289 9.36 -3.05 22.82
CA ILE A 289 9.58 -2.68 21.41
C ILE A 289 8.26 -2.10 20.90
N LEU A 290 8.22 -0.80 20.74
CA LEU A 290 7.04 -0.06 20.36
C LEU A 290 7.09 0.30 18.87
N CYS A 291 6.12 -0.18 18.11
CA CYS A 291 5.96 0.12 16.68
C CYS A 291 4.58 0.75 16.44
N PHE A 292 4.42 1.50 15.35
CA PHE A 292 3.12 2.00 14.93
C PHE A 292 2.57 1.07 13.84
N ASN A 293 1.78 0.07 14.24
CA ASN A 293 1.38 -1.13 13.49
C ASN A 293 2.52 -2.17 13.34
N ASP A 294 2.83 -2.84 14.46
CA ASP A 294 3.92 -3.81 14.65
C ASP A 294 3.95 -5.03 13.70
N LYS A 295 2.86 -5.28 12.97
CA LYS A 295 2.75 -6.42 12.04
C LYS A 295 3.78 -6.37 10.93
N PHE A 296 4.12 -5.16 10.46
CA PHE A 296 5.08 -5.00 9.38
C PHE A 296 6.51 -5.25 9.89
N GLU A 297 6.88 -4.65 11.02
CA GLU A 297 8.20 -4.79 11.62
C GLU A 297 8.46 -6.25 12.04
N LYS A 298 7.48 -6.90 12.67
CA LYS A 298 7.54 -8.34 13.00
C LYS A 298 7.78 -9.19 11.75
N ARG A 299 7.01 -8.95 10.69
CA ARG A 299 7.17 -9.68 9.42
C ARG A 299 8.55 -9.48 8.81
N CYS A 300 9.07 -8.25 8.81
CA CYS A 300 10.43 -7.96 8.32
C CYS A 300 11.49 -8.75 9.11
N LEU A 301 11.36 -8.81 10.43
CA LEU A 301 12.27 -9.57 11.28
C LEU A 301 12.14 -11.08 11.08
N GLU A 302 10.92 -11.61 10.99
CA GLU A 302 10.66 -13.04 10.76
C GLU A 302 11.19 -13.52 9.40
N GLU A 303 10.94 -12.75 8.33
CA GLU A 303 11.45 -13.05 6.99
C GLU A 303 12.99 -12.94 6.95
N SER A 304 13.57 -11.98 7.68
CA SER A 304 15.03 -11.82 7.77
C SER A 304 15.68 -12.94 8.58
N ALA A 305 15.16 -13.30 9.75
CA ALA A 305 15.66 -14.41 10.56
C ALA A 305 15.43 -15.77 9.90
N SER A 306 14.48 -15.88 8.97
CA SER A 306 14.33 -17.07 8.12
C SER A 306 15.48 -17.21 7.13
N ALA A 307 16.00 -16.10 6.60
CA ALA A 307 17.17 -16.08 5.73
C ALA A 307 18.51 -16.20 6.49
N PHE A 308 18.56 -15.73 7.74
CA PHE A 308 19.73 -15.80 8.63
C PHE A 308 19.37 -16.50 9.95
N PRO A 309 19.33 -17.85 9.95
CA PRO A 309 18.81 -18.64 11.07
C PRO A 309 19.51 -18.44 12.42
N GLU A 310 20.75 -17.96 12.42
CA GLU A 310 21.53 -17.66 13.62
C GLU A 310 20.88 -16.60 14.53
N TYR A 311 19.97 -15.77 14.00
CA TYR A 311 19.25 -14.74 14.76
C TYR A 311 17.88 -15.19 15.28
N LYS A 312 17.42 -16.42 14.96
CA LYS A 312 16.08 -16.91 15.36
C LYS A 312 15.88 -16.96 16.87
N ASP A 313 16.90 -17.38 17.62
CA ASP A 313 16.82 -17.49 19.08
C ASP A 313 16.71 -16.11 19.74
N TRP A 314 17.42 -15.11 19.21
CA TRP A 314 17.27 -13.72 19.64
C TRP A 314 15.91 -13.15 19.28
N LEU A 315 15.42 -13.34 18.05
CA LEU A 315 14.09 -12.85 17.67
C LEU A 315 12.99 -13.45 18.57
N LYS A 316 13.13 -14.74 18.91
CA LYS A 316 12.22 -15.41 19.84
C LYS A 316 12.29 -14.83 21.25
N SER A 317 13.47 -14.42 21.73
CA SER A 317 13.62 -13.89 23.09
C SER A 317 13.01 -12.50 23.29
N ILE A 318 12.84 -11.72 22.21
CA ILE A 318 12.22 -10.38 22.23
C ILE A 318 10.76 -10.37 21.71
N GLY A 319 10.21 -11.52 21.30
CA GLY A 319 8.90 -11.58 20.62
C GLY A 319 7.75 -11.03 21.46
N ASP A 320 7.77 -11.28 22.77
CA ASP A 320 6.76 -10.81 23.73
C ASP A 320 6.98 -9.36 24.20
N ASP A 321 8.08 -8.72 23.77
CA ASP A 321 8.38 -7.33 24.08
C ASP A 321 7.69 -6.35 23.12
N PHE A 322 7.14 -6.84 22.00
CA PHE A 322 6.45 -6.00 21.02
C PHE A 322 5.10 -5.47 21.50
N MET A 323 4.87 -4.17 21.29
CA MET A 323 3.61 -3.49 21.51
C MET A 323 3.26 -2.60 20.31
N ASP A 324 1.96 -2.53 19.99
CA ASP A 324 1.46 -1.73 18.88
C ASP A 324 0.82 -0.41 19.37
N LEU A 325 1.50 0.71 19.10
CA LEU A 325 1.02 2.06 19.42
C LEU A 325 -0.17 2.50 18.56
N ALA A 326 -0.39 1.88 17.39
CA ALA A 326 -1.54 2.20 16.54
C ALA A 326 -2.85 1.64 17.11
N LYS A 327 -2.80 0.64 18.00
CA LYS A 327 -3.98 -0.11 18.47
C LYS A 327 -5.04 0.79 19.14
N PRO A 328 -4.72 1.65 20.13
CA PRO A 328 -5.73 2.54 20.73
C PRO A 328 -6.42 3.45 19.70
N PHE A 329 -5.68 3.90 18.68
CA PHE A 329 -6.25 4.71 17.60
C PHE A 329 -7.07 3.89 16.61
N TRP A 330 -6.77 2.62 16.39
CA TRP A 330 -7.54 1.72 15.53
C TRP A 330 -8.88 1.31 16.17
N GLU A 331 -8.89 1.17 17.49
CA GLU A 331 -10.10 0.87 18.28
C GLU A 331 -10.94 2.10 18.62
N TYR A 332 -10.46 3.29 18.26
CA TYR A 332 -11.07 4.59 18.62
C TYR A 332 -11.16 4.79 20.14
N ASP A 333 -10.24 4.19 20.90
CA ASP A 333 -9.97 4.59 22.28
C ASP A 333 -9.47 6.03 22.35
N TYR A 334 -8.91 6.54 21.26
CA TYR A 334 -8.89 7.97 20.97
C TYR A 334 -9.44 8.23 19.57
N TYR A 335 -10.29 9.25 19.44
CA TYR A 335 -10.72 9.75 18.13
C TYR A 335 -10.86 11.27 18.12
N HIS A 336 -10.06 11.94 17.29
CA HIS A 336 -10.18 13.36 16.97
C HIS A 336 -11.00 13.56 15.66
N PRO A 337 -11.89 14.57 15.57
CA PRO A 337 -12.64 14.87 14.34
C PRO A 337 -11.78 14.93 13.05
N ASP A 338 -10.61 15.57 13.16
CA ASP A 338 -9.65 15.70 12.05
C ASP A 338 -9.01 14.39 11.58
N GLN A 339 -9.20 13.27 12.28
CA GLN A 339 -8.75 11.95 11.80
C GLN A 339 -9.46 11.54 10.50
N LYS A 340 -10.70 11.99 10.26
CA LYS A 340 -11.48 11.66 9.04
C LYS A 340 -11.45 10.16 8.70
N GLY A 341 -11.63 9.34 9.74
CA GLY A 341 -11.61 7.88 9.66
C GLY A 341 -10.23 7.22 9.52
N SER A 342 -9.16 8.01 9.34
CA SER A 342 -7.78 7.54 9.21
C SER A 342 -7.11 7.36 10.57
N THR A 343 -6.28 6.33 10.66
CA THR A 343 -5.52 5.97 11.86
C THR A 343 -4.04 5.76 11.54
N SER A 344 -3.56 6.34 10.44
CA SER A 344 -2.13 6.29 10.09
C SER A 344 -1.32 7.25 10.95
N LEU A 345 -0.03 6.98 11.13
CA LEU A 345 0.88 7.84 11.90
C LEU A 345 0.85 9.30 11.43
N LYS A 346 0.84 9.52 10.10
CA LYS A 346 0.73 10.86 9.47
C LYS A 346 -0.56 11.60 9.80
N THR A 347 -1.61 10.87 10.16
CA THR A 347 -2.87 11.45 10.63
C THR A 347 -2.84 11.66 12.13
N ILE A 348 -2.36 10.67 12.89
CA ILE A 348 -2.39 10.67 14.35
C ILE A 348 -1.42 11.70 14.95
N LEU A 349 -0.19 11.79 14.44
CA LEU A 349 0.81 12.73 14.94
C LEU A 349 0.27 14.17 15.04
N PRO A 350 -0.27 14.79 13.96
CA PRO A 350 -0.74 16.17 14.04
C PRO A 350 -1.98 16.35 14.90
N VAL A 351 -2.89 15.37 14.95
CA VAL A 351 -4.11 15.51 15.79
C VAL A 351 -3.81 15.36 17.28
N VAL A 352 -2.78 14.58 17.63
CA VAL A 352 -2.37 14.36 19.02
C VAL A 352 -1.42 15.47 19.50
N THR A 353 -0.43 15.83 18.70
CA THR A 353 0.69 16.69 19.13
C THR A 353 0.65 18.11 18.58
N GLY A 354 -0.24 18.38 17.61
CA GLY A 354 -0.23 19.63 16.83
C GLY A 354 0.97 19.79 15.88
N ARG A 355 1.92 18.84 15.86
CA ARG A 355 3.14 18.90 15.02
C ARG A 355 2.92 18.21 13.69
N ASN A 356 3.54 18.75 12.65
CA ASN A 356 3.49 18.15 11.31
C ASN A 356 4.84 18.33 10.59
N TYR A 357 5.36 17.24 10.02
CA TYR A 357 6.57 17.24 9.22
C TYR A 357 6.22 17.44 7.75
N LYS A 358 6.03 18.70 7.34
CA LYS A 358 5.66 19.06 5.95
C LYS A 358 6.84 19.32 5.01
N SER A 359 8.08 19.27 5.50
CA SER A 359 9.26 19.80 4.79
C SER A 359 10.27 18.75 4.31
N LEU A 360 9.88 17.47 4.21
CA LEU A 360 10.77 16.42 3.73
C LEU A 360 10.66 16.23 2.22
N GLU A 361 11.79 15.84 1.61
CA GLU A 361 11.85 15.40 0.22
C GLU A 361 11.13 14.05 0.04
N ILE A 362 11.30 13.12 0.99
CA ILE A 362 10.58 11.85 1.03
C ILE A 362 9.33 11.98 1.90
N GLN A 363 8.17 11.69 1.31
CA GLN A 363 6.87 11.91 1.95
C GLN A 363 6.03 10.63 2.08
N SER A 364 6.51 9.48 1.61
CA SER A 364 5.80 8.20 1.69
C SER A 364 6.76 7.01 1.62
N GLY A 365 6.37 5.89 2.23
CA GLY A 365 7.12 4.64 2.11
C GLY A 365 7.22 4.15 0.66
N GLN A 366 6.23 4.45 -0.21
CA GLN A 366 6.35 4.16 -1.65
C GLN A 366 7.48 4.97 -2.30
N MET A 367 7.63 6.23 -1.90
CA MET A 367 8.71 7.09 -2.38
C MET A 367 10.06 6.62 -1.82
N ALA A 368 10.14 6.26 -0.54
CA ALA A 368 11.34 5.70 0.06
C ALA A 368 11.81 4.42 -0.68
N ASN A 369 10.87 3.51 -0.94
CA ASN A 369 11.09 2.29 -1.71
C ASN A 369 11.61 2.58 -3.13
N SER A 370 10.98 3.52 -3.86
CA SER A 370 11.38 3.86 -5.22
C SER A 370 12.73 4.57 -5.28
N GLU A 371 13.01 5.49 -4.36
CA GLU A 371 14.29 6.21 -4.30
C GLU A 371 15.44 5.26 -3.98
N PHE A 372 15.26 4.35 -3.01
CA PHE A 372 16.27 3.34 -2.71
C PHE A 372 16.49 2.39 -3.89
N LEU A 373 15.41 1.92 -4.54
CA LEU A 373 15.54 1.05 -5.71
C LEU A 373 16.23 1.77 -6.89
N ARG A 374 15.95 3.06 -7.09
CA ARG A 374 16.64 3.91 -8.08
C ARG A 374 18.14 3.98 -7.76
N ALA A 375 18.49 4.32 -6.52
CA ALA A 375 19.87 4.39 -6.06
C ALA A 375 20.64 3.08 -6.20
N LYS A 376 19.92 1.95 -6.14
CA LYS A 376 20.47 0.60 -6.27
C LYS A 376 20.63 0.13 -7.71
N THR A 377 19.72 0.50 -8.61
CA THR A 377 19.61 -0.12 -9.94
C THR A 377 20.00 0.79 -11.09
N GLU A 378 20.04 2.10 -10.88
CA GLU A 378 20.35 3.07 -11.92
C GLU A 378 21.77 3.65 -11.75
N PRO A 379 22.49 3.95 -12.85
CA PRO A 379 23.74 4.68 -12.77
C PRO A 379 23.49 6.10 -12.23
N MET A 380 24.15 6.46 -11.13
CA MET A 380 24.04 7.80 -10.54
C MET A 380 25.35 8.30 -9.92
N ALA A 381 25.43 9.62 -9.69
CA ALA A 381 26.58 10.24 -9.05
C ALA A 381 26.62 9.90 -7.55
N LYS A 382 27.82 9.78 -6.96
CA LYS A 382 27.97 9.50 -5.52
C LYS A 382 27.28 10.55 -4.64
N SER A 383 27.34 11.82 -5.04
CA SER A 383 26.68 12.91 -4.31
C SER A 383 25.16 12.79 -4.31
N GLU A 384 24.57 12.33 -5.41
CA GLU A 384 23.13 12.09 -5.51
C GLU A 384 22.72 10.92 -4.62
N LYS A 385 23.48 9.82 -4.66
CA LYS A 385 23.24 8.65 -3.80
C LYS A 385 23.27 9.02 -2.32
N SER A 386 24.28 9.79 -1.89
CA SER A 386 24.40 10.23 -0.50
C SER A 386 23.26 11.16 -0.05
N GLU A 387 22.72 11.99 -0.95
CA GLU A 387 21.55 12.82 -0.62
C GLU A 387 20.29 11.97 -0.46
N ILE A 388 20.06 10.99 -1.34
CA ILE A 388 18.97 10.02 -1.21
C ILE A 388 19.05 9.28 0.12
N GLU A 389 20.22 8.76 0.48
CA GLU A 389 20.44 8.06 1.75
C GLU A 389 20.13 8.95 2.96
N LYS A 390 20.63 10.19 2.95
CA LYS A 390 20.36 11.16 4.01
C LYS A 390 18.85 11.42 4.16
N ASN A 391 18.16 11.65 3.05
CA ASN A 391 16.71 11.88 3.04
C ASN A 391 15.92 10.66 3.54
N LEU A 392 16.35 9.45 3.18
CA LEU A 392 15.75 8.20 3.67
C LEU A 392 15.91 8.06 5.19
N ILE A 393 17.12 8.31 5.70
CA ILE A 393 17.41 8.26 7.14
C ILE A 393 16.58 9.30 7.89
N GLU A 394 16.51 10.53 7.40
CA GLU A 394 15.71 11.60 8.02
C GLU A 394 14.23 11.24 8.06
N TYR A 395 13.68 10.71 6.96
CA TYR A 395 12.30 10.25 6.89
C TYR A 395 12.00 9.15 7.93
N CYS A 396 12.80 8.08 7.95
CA CYS A 396 12.57 6.97 8.86
C CYS A 396 12.72 7.38 10.35
N LYS A 397 13.72 8.23 10.68
CA LYS A 397 13.88 8.75 12.05
C LYS A 397 12.67 9.56 12.53
N LEU A 398 11.98 10.25 11.62
CA LEU A 398 10.81 11.03 11.98
C LEU A 398 9.62 10.15 12.36
N ASP A 399 9.48 8.97 11.77
CA ASP A 399 8.41 8.04 12.14
C ASP A 399 8.63 7.48 13.56
N THR A 400 9.86 7.11 13.94
CA THR A 400 10.15 6.70 15.33
C THR A 400 10.09 7.84 16.34
N TYR A 401 10.55 9.04 15.97
CA TYR A 401 10.41 10.21 16.84
C TYR A 401 8.95 10.66 17.00
N ALA A 402 8.13 10.53 15.96
CA ALA A 402 6.68 10.78 16.04
C ALA A 402 6.01 9.86 17.08
N MET A 403 6.42 8.59 17.16
CA MET A 403 5.92 7.68 18.20
C MET A 403 6.31 8.15 19.61
N VAL A 404 7.53 8.65 19.81
CA VAL A 404 7.96 9.24 21.09
C VAL A 404 7.06 10.40 21.49
N LEU A 405 6.78 11.32 20.56
CA LEU A 405 5.94 12.48 20.81
C LEU A 405 4.49 12.10 21.12
N ILE A 406 3.92 11.16 20.37
CA ILE A 406 2.57 10.63 20.62
C ILE A 406 2.51 10.00 22.00
N LEU A 407 3.50 9.20 22.38
CA LEU A 407 3.52 8.56 23.68
C LEU A 407 3.63 9.59 24.82
N ARG A 408 4.43 10.64 24.65
CA ARG A 408 4.53 11.76 25.62
C ARG A 408 3.17 12.45 25.82
N GLU A 409 2.46 12.78 24.74
CA GLU A 409 1.13 13.40 24.84
C GLU A 409 0.10 12.50 25.53
N ILE A 410 0.10 11.20 25.21
CA ILE A 410 -0.81 10.26 25.89
C ILE A 410 -0.51 10.21 27.40
N LYS A 411 0.77 10.27 27.81
CA LYS A 411 1.14 10.33 29.22
C LYS A 411 0.54 11.56 29.91
N GLU A 412 0.63 12.72 29.28
CA GLU A 412 0.03 13.96 29.81
C GLU A 412 -1.49 13.85 29.96
N TRP A 413 -2.19 13.19 29.03
CA TRP A 413 -3.64 12.99 29.12
C TRP A 413 -4.05 12.13 30.32
N ILE A 414 -3.22 11.14 30.67
CA ILE A 414 -3.45 10.25 31.82
C ILE A 414 -3.15 10.97 33.14
N GLU A 415 -2.14 11.85 33.18
CA GLU A 415 -1.72 12.54 34.41
C GLU A 415 -2.58 13.78 34.75
N THR A 416 -3.24 14.38 33.75
CA THR A 416 -4.06 15.60 33.92
C THR A 416 -5.53 15.37 34.26
N ASN A 417 -5.99 14.12 34.27
CA ASN A 417 -7.36 13.71 34.64
C ASN A 417 -7.32 12.73 35.82
#